data_AF-A0A1N7LPP8-F1
#
_entry.id   AF-A0A1N7LPP8-F1
#
_cell.length_a   1.000
_cell.length_b   1.000
_cell.length_c   1.000
_cell.angle_alpha   90.00
_cell.angle_beta   90.00
_cell.angle_gamma   90.00
#
_symmetry.space_group_name_H-M   'P 1'
#
loop_
_entity.id
_entity.type
_entity.pdbx_description
1 polymer ?
#
loop_
_entity_poly.entity_id
_entity_poly.type
_entity_poly.pdbx_seq_one_letter_code
_entity_poly.pdbx_strand_id
1 'polypeptide(L)'
;MKPFLILLLTIALLACGGGSPATTLSSGTDEETDEGLFREWTDTDSGFLLDLTGGALNSNLAYYFVEEDGSRCDCSLTFLGDETSGSYVLKQCTYRVGSSGGDPGCNSSDHTGTYERDNNRLSICDDTQDCSTYR
;
A
#
# COMPACT_ATOMS: atom_id res chain seq x y z
N MET A 1 -64.85 16.72 28.29
CA MET A 1 -64.40 15.54 29.06
C MET A 1 -62.94 15.78 29.46
N LYS A 2 -62.62 15.60 30.75
CA LYS A 2 -61.32 15.91 31.39
C LYS A 2 -60.40 14.67 31.33
N PRO A 3 -59.12 14.75 31.73
CA PRO A 3 -57.94 14.88 30.88
C PRO A 3 -57.06 13.59 30.92
N PHE A 4 -55.99 13.52 30.13
CA PHE A 4 -54.87 12.65 30.50
C PHE A 4 -53.54 13.38 30.47
N LEU A 5 -52.76 13.01 31.48
CA LEU A 5 -51.67 13.72 32.16
C LEU A 5 -50.45 14.01 31.30
N ILE A 6 -49.89 15.18 31.58
CA ILE A 6 -48.51 15.61 31.32
C ILE A 6 -47.53 14.79 32.18
N LEU A 7 -46.38 14.40 31.63
CA LEU A 7 -45.15 14.31 32.42
C LEU A 7 -43.97 14.90 31.64
N LEU A 8 -43.53 16.07 32.11
CA LEU A 8 -42.29 16.74 31.75
C LEU A 8 -41.09 15.90 32.19
N LEU A 9 -40.03 15.89 31.38
CA LEU A 9 -38.68 15.88 31.92
C LEU A 9 -37.80 16.83 31.10
N THR A 10 -37.71 18.07 31.57
CA THR A 10 -36.70 19.05 31.18
C THR A 10 -35.49 18.89 32.07
N ILE A 11 -34.30 18.76 31.48
CA ILE A 11 -33.08 19.34 32.07
C ILE A 11 -32.44 20.18 30.97
N ALA A 12 -32.56 21.49 31.14
CA ALA A 12 -31.74 22.47 30.46
C ALA A 12 -30.38 22.57 31.18
N LEU A 13 -29.32 22.92 30.46
CA LEU A 13 -28.34 23.93 30.89
C LEU A 13 -27.55 24.44 29.67
N LEU A 14 -27.29 25.75 29.71
CA LEU A 14 -26.83 26.63 28.64
C LEU A 14 -25.31 26.76 28.57
N ALA A 15 -24.78 27.05 27.38
CA ALA A 15 -23.72 28.03 27.10
C ALA A 15 -23.77 28.30 25.57
N CYS A 16 -24.31 29.40 25.02
CA CYS A 16 -23.96 30.83 25.07
C CYS A 16 -22.56 31.17 24.55
N GLY A 17 -22.52 31.93 23.44
CA GLY A 17 -21.36 32.63 22.87
C GLY A 17 -20.80 31.91 21.63
N GLY A 18 -20.92 32.37 20.38
CA GLY A 18 -20.99 33.74 19.88
C GLY A 18 -19.75 33.99 19.03
N GLY A 19 -19.90 34.02 17.69
CA GLY A 19 -18.84 34.42 16.76
C GLY A 19 -18.85 33.65 15.44
N SER A 20 -19.47 34.20 14.40
CA SER A 20 -18.97 33.98 13.04
C SER A 20 -17.69 34.80 12.89
N PRO A 21 -16.63 34.25 12.30
CA PRO A 21 -16.29 34.75 10.99
C PRO A 21 -15.68 33.70 10.04
N ALA A 22 -15.66 34.11 8.77
CA ALA A 22 -14.67 33.76 7.76
C ALA A 22 -14.59 32.29 7.34
N THR A 23 -15.07 32.09 6.12
CA THR A 23 -14.33 31.40 5.07
C THR A 23 -12.81 31.40 5.31
N THR A 24 -12.30 30.33 5.90
CA THR A 24 -10.98 29.82 5.57
C THR A 24 -11.22 28.57 4.76
N LEU A 25 -11.31 28.75 3.44
CA LEU A 25 -10.73 27.76 2.53
C LEU A 25 -9.27 27.68 2.96
N SER A 26 -8.96 26.75 3.85
CA SER A 26 -7.60 26.27 3.96
C SER A 26 -7.38 25.55 2.65
N SER A 27 -6.81 26.26 1.68
CA SER A 27 -6.02 25.63 0.63
C SER A 27 -4.96 24.84 1.39
N GLY A 28 -5.26 23.58 1.68
CA GLY A 28 -4.24 22.62 2.02
C GLY A 28 -3.28 22.67 0.84
N THR A 29 -2.12 23.29 1.05
CA THR A 29 -0.92 22.72 0.46
C THR A 29 -0.94 21.29 0.96
N ASP A 30 -1.33 20.36 0.09
CA ASP A 30 -1.16 18.95 0.34
C ASP A 30 0.34 18.78 0.61
N GLU A 31 0.71 18.83 1.90
CA GLU A 31 1.97 18.25 2.32
C GLU A 31 1.82 16.80 1.91
N GLU A 32 2.51 16.45 0.83
CA GLU A 32 2.57 15.09 0.31
C GLU A 32 2.98 14.21 1.49
N THR A 33 2.00 13.59 2.13
CA THR A 33 2.22 12.78 3.31
C THR A 33 3.05 11.62 2.86
N ASP A 34 4.22 11.43 3.47
CA ASP A 34 5.05 10.28 3.20
C ASP A 34 4.29 9.01 3.64
N GLU A 35 3.68 8.32 2.68
CA GLU A 35 2.91 7.09 2.91
C GLU A 35 3.81 5.87 3.16
N GLY A 36 5.14 6.04 3.13
CA GLY A 36 6.12 4.99 3.41
C GLY A 36 6.26 3.97 2.27
N LEU A 37 7.08 2.94 2.49
CA LEU A 37 7.37 1.90 1.50
C LEU A 37 6.24 0.89 1.32
N PHE A 38 5.55 0.52 2.39
CA PHE A 38 4.59 -0.59 2.42
C PHE A 38 3.17 -0.15 2.05
N ARG A 39 3.04 0.27 0.79
CA ARG A 39 1.79 0.71 0.17
C ARG A 39 1.65 0.11 -1.23
N GLU A 40 0.59 0.48 -1.92
CA GLU A 40 0.44 0.18 -3.34
C GLU A 40 1.31 1.12 -4.17
N TRP A 41 2.01 0.55 -5.15
CA TRP A 41 2.87 1.26 -6.08
C TRP A 41 2.49 0.89 -7.51
N THR A 42 2.39 1.86 -8.40
CA THR A 42 2.06 1.60 -9.81
C THR A 42 3.29 1.76 -10.67
N ASP A 43 3.67 0.72 -11.39
CA ASP A 43 4.80 0.75 -12.32
C ASP A 43 4.56 1.78 -13.42
N THR A 44 5.54 2.64 -13.69
CA THR A 44 5.35 3.77 -14.60
C THR A 44 5.26 3.39 -16.07
N ASP A 45 5.79 2.23 -16.45
CA ASP A 45 5.90 1.81 -17.84
C ASP A 45 4.78 0.84 -18.23
N SER A 46 4.52 -0.14 -17.39
CA SER A 46 3.51 -1.19 -17.59
C SER A 46 2.15 -0.88 -16.96
N GLY A 47 2.12 0.00 -15.95
CA GLY A 47 0.93 0.22 -15.13
C GLY A 47 0.61 -0.94 -14.18
N PHE A 48 1.53 -1.89 -14.02
CA PHE A 48 1.36 -3.02 -13.09
C PHE A 48 1.33 -2.54 -11.64
N LEU A 49 0.43 -3.12 -10.84
CA LEU A 49 0.29 -2.81 -9.42
C LEU A 49 1.24 -3.69 -8.60
N LEU A 50 2.20 -3.06 -7.95
CA LEU A 50 3.00 -3.64 -6.89
C LEU A 50 2.34 -3.34 -5.53
N ASP A 51 1.65 -4.34 -4.99
CA ASP A 51 1.02 -4.23 -3.67
C ASP A 51 2.00 -4.67 -2.57
N LEU A 52 2.51 -3.72 -1.80
CA LEU A 52 3.34 -3.95 -0.62
C LEU A 52 2.57 -3.77 0.70
N THR A 53 1.24 -3.61 0.63
CA THR A 53 0.42 -3.37 1.82
C THR A 53 0.46 -4.57 2.77
N GLY A 54 0.43 -4.28 4.08
CA GLY A 54 0.57 -5.30 5.12
C GLY A 54 1.98 -5.89 5.26
N GLY A 55 2.94 -5.43 4.44
CA GLY A 55 4.36 -5.74 4.60
C GLY A 55 5.02 -4.94 5.72
N ALA A 56 6.23 -5.36 6.07
CA ALA A 56 7.13 -4.64 6.97
C ALA A 56 8.59 -5.02 6.71
N LEU A 57 9.54 -4.19 7.14
CA LEU A 57 10.96 -4.49 7.05
C LEU A 57 11.32 -5.77 7.81
N ASN A 58 12.27 -6.54 7.28
CA ASN A 58 12.75 -7.81 7.84
C ASN A 58 11.66 -8.86 8.08
N SER A 59 10.53 -8.75 7.38
CA SER A 59 9.41 -9.69 7.45
C SER A 59 9.09 -10.26 6.07
N ASN A 60 8.53 -11.47 6.04
CA ASN A 60 8.09 -12.10 4.80
C ASN A 60 6.72 -11.55 4.41
N LEU A 61 6.64 -10.91 3.25
CA LEU A 61 5.42 -10.56 2.55
C LEU A 61 5.12 -11.65 1.52
N ALA A 62 3.87 -12.13 1.51
CA ALA A 62 3.40 -13.02 0.45
C ALA A 62 3.22 -12.20 -0.82
N TYR A 63 4.03 -12.49 -1.84
CA TYR A 63 3.99 -11.81 -3.12
C TYR A 63 3.60 -12.80 -4.23
N TYR A 64 2.95 -12.33 -5.28
CA TYR A 64 2.74 -13.12 -6.46
C TYR A 64 2.83 -12.25 -7.71
N PHE A 65 3.24 -12.85 -8.81
CA PHE A 65 3.13 -12.26 -10.14
C PHE A 65 2.45 -13.23 -11.09
N VAL A 66 1.88 -12.67 -12.15
CA VAL A 66 1.12 -13.40 -13.16
C VAL A 66 1.71 -13.09 -14.53
N GLU A 67 2.07 -14.13 -15.26
CA GLU A 67 2.56 -14.06 -16.63
C GLU A 67 1.44 -13.73 -17.62
N GLU A 68 1.79 -13.34 -18.85
CA GLU A 68 0.82 -13.01 -19.89
C GLU A 68 -0.15 -14.16 -20.22
N ASP A 69 0.29 -15.41 -20.06
CA ASP A 69 -0.53 -16.60 -20.28
C ASP A 69 -1.42 -16.97 -19.09
N GLY A 70 -1.35 -16.21 -18.00
CA GLY A 70 -2.07 -16.38 -16.73
C GLY A 70 -1.36 -17.27 -15.70
N SER A 71 -0.18 -17.81 -16.04
CA SER A 71 0.62 -18.59 -15.10
C SER A 71 0.97 -17.73 -13.89
N ARG A 72 0.82 -18.26 -12.67
CA ARG A 72 1.04 -17.51 -11.44
C ARG A 72 2.17 -18.13 -10.65
N CYS A 73 3.10 -17.29 -10.22
CA CYS A 73 4.17 -17.64 -9.29
C CYS A 73 3.87 -17.00 -7.93
N ASP A 74 3.78 -17.83 -6.89
CA ASP A 74 3.68 -17.37 -5.49
C ASP A 74 5.08 -17.39 -4.87
N CYS A 75 5.50 -16.27 -4.28
CA CYS A 75 6.84 -16.03 -3.73
C CYS A 75 6.79 -15.43 -2.32
N SER A 76 7.91 -15.48 -1.62
CA SER A 76 8.16 -14.72 -0.38
C SER A 76 9.08 -13.54 -0.70
N LEU A 77 8.60 -12.33 -0.43
CA LEU A 77 9.34 -11.08 -0.61
C LEU A 77 9.73 -10.52 0.76
N THR A 78 11.00 -10.16 0.94
CA THR A 78 11.51 -9.55 2.19
C THR A 78 12.30 -8.30 1.85
N PHE A 79 11.92 -7.17 2.44
CA PHE A 79 12.71 -5.93 2.37
C PHE A 79 13.66 -5.83 3.55
N LEU A 80 14.93 -5.52 3.28
CA LEU A 80 16.03 -5.38 4.24
C LEU A 80 16.62 -3.98 4.11
N GLY A 81 16.72 -3.25 5.22
CA GLY A 81 17.18 -1.86 5.21
C GLY A 81 16.22 -0.98 6.01
N ASP A 82 15.90 0.18 5.46
CA ASP A 82 14.94 1.14 6.02
C ASP A 82 13.84 1.47 4.99
N GLU A 83 12.93 2.39 5.33
CA GLU A 83 11.82 2.74 4.44
C GLU A 83 12.24 3.55 3.20
N THR A 84 13.48 3.99 3.11
CA THR A 84 13.99 4.83 2.01
C THR A 84 14.96 4.09 1.09
N SER A 85 15.75 3.14 1.61
CA SER A 85 16.65 2.37 0.77
C SER A 85 17.07 1.05 1.41
N GLY A 86 17.50 0.12 0.56
CA GLY A 86 18.02 -1.15 1.01
C GLY A 86 18.09 -2.20 -0.08
N SER A 87 17.98 -3.45 0.34
CA SER A 87 17.93 -4.61 -0.53
C SER A 87 16.62 -5.38 -0.32
N TYR A 88 16.15 -6.06 -1.34
CA TYR A 88 15.07 -7.01 -1.19
C TYR A 88 15.54 -8.42 -1.56
N VAL A 89 14.81 -9.39 -1.04
CA VAL A 89 15.02 -10.81 -1.31
C VAL A 89 13.69 -11.38 -1.78
N LEU A 90 13.65 -11.88 -3.00
CA LEU A 90 12.53 -12.64 -3.54
C LEU A 90 12.93 -14.12 -3.58
N LYS A 91 12.26 -14.97 -2.80
CA LYS A 91 12.62 -16.39 -2.67
C LYS A 91 11.40 -17.28 -2.57
N GLN A 92 11.64 -18.59 -2.67
CA GLN A 92 10.60 -19.61 -2.54
C GLN A 92 9.50 -19.44 -3.59
N CYS A 93 9.87 -18.93 -4.77
CA CYS A 93 8.94 -18.78 -5.86
C CYS A 93 8.50 -20.16 -6.36
N THR A 94 7.21 -20.40 -6.32
CA THR A 94 6.61 -21.67 -6.71
C THR A 94 5.42 -21.44 -7.62
N TYR A 95 5.29 -22.30 -8.62
CA TYR A 95 4.14 -22.26 -9.51
C TYR A 95 2.86 -22.60 -8.77
N ARG A 96 1.85 -21.75 -8.91
CA ARG A 96 0.53 -21.99 -8.37
C ARG A 96 -0.24 -22.95 -9.28
N VAL A 97 -0.23 -24.22 -8.92
CA VAL A 97 -0.95 -25.26 -9.65
C VAL A 97 -2.41 -24.85 -9.88
N GLY A 98 -2.80 -24.80 -11.15
CA GLY A 98 -4.15 -24.43 -11.58
C GLY A 98 -4.32 -22.98 -12.03
N SER A 99 -3.26 -22.15 -12.07
CA SER A 99 -3.33 -20.77 -12.54
C SER A 99 -3.51 -20.61 -14.06
N SER A 100 -2.84 -21.46 -14.87
CA SER A 100 -2.89 -21.67 -16.34
C SER A 100 -1.46 -21.95 -16.84
N GLY A 101 -1.26 -22.14 -18.16
CA GLY A 101 0.05 -22.07 -18.85
C GLY A 101 1.10 -23.17 -18.58
N GLY A 102 0.95 -23.94 -17.50
CA GLY A 102 2.02 -24.79 -16.98
C GLY A 102 3.01 -23.98 -16.13
N ASP A 103 4.02 -24.63 -15.55
CA ASP A 103 5.03 -23.92 -14.76
C ASP A 103 5.98 -23.14 -15.70
N PRO A 104 6.03 -21.80 -15.64
CA PRO A 104 6.92 -20.98 -16.45
C PRO A 104 8.39 -21.06 -15.98
N GLY A 105 8.67 -21.81 -14.91
CA GLY A 105 9.96 -21.85 -14.25
C GLY A 105 10.01 -20.91 -13.05
N CYS A 106 8.92 -20.82 -12.27
CA CYS A 106 8.80 -19.88 -11.15
C CYS A 106 9.97 -19.97 -10.16
N ASN A 107 10.54 -21.17 -9.97
CA ASN A 107 11.68 -21.40 -9.08
C ASN A 107 12.98 -20.72 -9.53
N SER A 108 13.09 -20.34 -10.81
CA SER A 108 14.21 -19.57 -11.34
C SER A 108 14.09 -18.08 -11.09
N SER A 109 12.94 -17.61 -10.63
CA SER A 109 12.68 -16.21 -10.27
C SER A 109 13.18 -15.85 -8.87
N ASP A 110 13.81 -16.76 -8.13
CA ASP A 110 14.47 -16.46 -6.87
C ASP A 110 15.67 -15.54 -7.13
N HIS A 111 15.62 -14.30 -6.64
CA HIS A 111 16.69 -13.32 -6.81
C HIS A 111 16.74 -12.32 -5.64
N THR A 112 17.73 -11.44 -5.70
CA THR A 112 17.87 -10.31 -4.78
C THR A 112 18.05 -9.05 -5.60
N GLY A 113 17.73 -7.92 -5.00
CA GLY A 113 17.97 -6.65 -5.66
C GLY A 113 18.04 -5.50 -4.67
N THR A 114 18.02 -4.28 -5.19
CA THR A 114 18.01 -3.06 -4.39
C THR A 114 16.72 -2.30 -4.57
N TYR A 115 16.39 -1.48 -3.58
CA TYR A 115 15.33 -0.50 -3.71
C TYR A 115 15.78 0.85 -3.18
N GLU A 116 15.26 1.91 -3.80
CA GLU A 116 15.39 3.29 -3.35
C GLU A 116 14.03 3.96 -3.47
N ARG A 117 13.63 4.68 -2.43
CA ARG A 117 12.34 5.32 -2.32
C ARG A 117 12.50 6.77 -1.88
N ASP A 118 11.78 7.65 -2.55
CA ASP A 118 11.48 9.01 -2.09
C ASP A 118 9.95 9.16 -1.88
N ASN A 119 9.43 10.36 -1.62
CA ASN A 119 8.02 10.52 -1.21
C ASN A 119 7.01 9.93 -2.22
N ASN A 120 7.27 10.10 -3.51
CA ASN A 120 6.39 9.63 -4.60
C ASN A 120 7.06 8.67 -5.57
N ARG A 121 8.28 8.22 -5.32
CA ARG A 121 8.98 7.28 -6.21
C ARG A 121 9.44 6.07 -5.44
N LEU A 122 9.27 4.91 -6.05
CA LEU A 122 10.00 3.71 -5.71
C LEU A 122 10.77 3.26 -6.95
N SER A 123 12.05 2.97 -6.78
CA SER A 123 12.91 2.35 -7.77
C SER A 123 13.31 0.98 -7.23
N ILE A 124 13.05 -0.08 -7.99
CA ILE A 124 13.48 -1.45 -7.64
C ILE A 124 14.38 -1.93 -8.77
N CYS A 125 15.58 -2.38 -8.43
CA CYS A 125 16.51 -2.95 -9.39
C CYS A 125 16.79 -4.41 -9.06
N ASP A 126 16.85 -5.28 -10.06
CA ASP A 126 17.25 -6.68 -9.89
C ASP A 126 18.77 -6.85 -9.72
N ASP A 127 19.25 -8.09 -9.66
CA ASP A 127 20.68 -8.40 -9.54
C ASP A 127 21.49 -8.12 -10.81
N THR A 128 20.82 -7.90 -11.94
CA THR A 128 21.42 -7.46 -13.20
C THR A 128 21.46 -5.94 -13.37
N GLN A 129 20.88 -5.22 -12.40
CA GLN A 129 20.68 -3.76 -12.41
C GLN A 129 19.68 -3.29 -13.47
N ASP A 130 18.76 -4.15 -13.90
CA ASP A 130 17.56 -3.70 -14.59
C ASP A 130 16.57 -3.15 -13.57
N CYS A 131 16.05 -1.94 -13.81
CA CYS A 131 15.32 -1.16 -12.81
C CYS A 131 13.91 -0.79 -13.28
N SER A 132 12.93 -1.11 -12.44
CA SER A 132 11.55 -0.63 -12.56
C SER A 132 11.33 0.59 -11.68
N THR A 133 10.55 1.55 -12.17
CA THR A 133 10.15 2.74 -11.42
C THR A 133 8.65 2.73 -11.18
N TYR A 134 8.25 3.11 -9.97
CA TYR A 134 6.85 3.13 -9.54
C TYR A 134 6.47 4.48 -8.93
N ARG A 135 5.17 4.80 -8.99
CA ARG A 135 4.55 5.98 -8.38
C ARG A 135 3.36 5.59 -7.51
#